data_AF-A0A3D1XQJ9-F1
#
_entry.id   AF-A0A3D1XQJ9-F1
#
_cell.length_a   1.000
_cell.length_b   1.000
_cell.length_c   1.000
_cell.angle_alpha   90.00
_cell.angle_beta   90.00
_cell.angle_gamma   90.00
#
_symmetry.space_group_name_H-M   'P 1'
#
loop_
_entity.id
_entity.type
_entity.pdbx_description
1 polymer ?
#
loop_
_entity_poly.entity_id
_entity_poly.type
_entity_poly.pdbx_seq_one_letter_code
_entity_poly.pdbx_strand_id
1 'polypeptide(L)' 'GDNVVTLSGIHGTIKKIKDDTVMLQIADNVRVKINRTSIA' A
#
# COMPACT_ATOMS: atom_id res chain seq x y z
N GLY A 1 6.29 3.51 6.21
CA GLY A 1 6.71 2.97 7.51
C GLY A 1 5.64 2.11 8.11
N ASP A 2 4.38 2.42 7.81
CA ASP A 2 3.22 1.76 8.43
C ASP A 2 2.84 0.48 7.71
N ASN A 3 2.54 -0.55 8.49
CA ASN A 3 1.95 -1.80 8.01
C ASN A 3 0.45 -1.63 7.93
N VAL A 4 -0.11 -1.96 6.78
CA VAL A 4 -1.53 -1.80 6.49
C VAL A 4 -2.07 -3.05 5.82
N VAL A 5 -3.39 -3.20 5.91
CA VAL A 5 -4.15 -4.19 5.17
C VAL A 5 -5.00 -3.45 4.15
N THR A 6 -4.91 -3.85 2.89
CA THR A 6 -5.85 -3.35 1.88
C THR A 6 -7.20 -4.04 2.05
N LEU A 7 -8.26 -3.43 1.51
CA LEU A 7 -9.62 -3.99 1.58
C LEU A 7 -9.74 -5.41 0.98
N SER A 8 -8.79 -5.84 0.15
CA SER A 8 -8.72 -7.18 -0.42
C SER A 8 -7.92 -8.18 0.43
N GLY A 9 -7.51 -7.81 1.65
CA GLY A 9 -6.74 -8.66 2.56
C GLY A 9 -5.24 -8.70 2.26
N ILE A 10 -4.71 -7.76 1.47
CA ILE A 10 -3.28 -7.72 1.17
C ILE A 10 -2.56 -6.96 2.28
N HIS A 11 -1.61 -7.63 2.91
CA HIS A 11 -0.73 -7.01 3.90
C HIS A 11 0.46 -6.38 3.19
N GLY A 12 0.82 -5.18 3.61
CA GLY A 12 2.02 -4.53 3.09
C GLY A 12 2.41 -3.30 3.89
N THR A 13 3.51 -2.68 3.50
CA THR A 13 4.04 -1.48 4.14
C THR A 13 3.98 -0.29 3.20
N ILE A 14 3.44 0.84 3.66
CA ILE A 14 3.40 2.08 2.88
C ILE A 14 4.82 2.61 2.71
N LYS A 15 5.26 2.80 1.47
CA LYS A 15 6.56 3.40 1.14
C LYS A 15 6.46 4.86 0.73
N LYS A 16 5.39 5.23 0.01
CA LYS A 16 5.19 6.62 -0.42
C LYS A 16 3.70 6.91 -0.59
N ILE A 17 3.29 8.09 -0.18
CA ILE A 17 1.92 8.60 -0.38
C ILE A 17 2.00 9.71 -1.44
N LYS A 18 1.06 9.68 -2.38
CA LYS A 18 0.68 10.77 -3.27
C LYS A 18 -0.79 11.07 -3.01
N ASP A 19 -1.31 12.13 -3.61
CA ASP A 19 -2.66 12.65 -3.32
C ASP A 19 -3.72 11.54 -3.36
N ASP A 20 -3.86 10.86 -4.50
CA ASP A 20 -4.88 9.82 -4.68
C ASP A 20 -4.35 8.39 -4.59
N THR A 21 -3.02 8.22 -4.62
CA THR A 21 -2.38 6.90 -4.73
C THR A 21 -1.27 6.68 -3.73
N VAL A 22 -1.09 5.44 -3.34
CA VAL A 22 -0.09 5.00 -2.36
C VAL A 22 0.77 3.91 -2.99
N MET A 23 2.09 4.00 -2.81
CA MET A 23 2.99 2.88 -3.06
C MET A 23 3.03 1.97 -1.83
N LEU A 24 2.48 0.78 -2.00
CA LEU A 24 2.52 -0.30 -1.02
C LEU A 24 3.61 -1.30 -1.41
N GLN A 25 4.46 -1.68 -0.47
CA GLN A 25 5.39 -2.80 -0.63
C GLN A 25 4.77 -4.05 -0.02
N ILE A 26 4.64 -5.11 -0.80
CA ILE A 26 4.00 -6.38 -0.38
C ILE A 26 5.01 -7.52 -0.23
N ALA A 27 6.18 -7.39 -0.86
CA ALA A 27 7.31 -8.30 -0.72
C ALA A 27 8.61 -7.54 -1.03
N ASP A 28 9.74 -8.17 -0.81
CA ASP A 28 11.03 -7.59 -1.15
C ASP A 28 11.12 -7.30 -2.65
N ASN A 29 11.48 -6.06 -2.97
CA ASN A 29 11.52 -5.53 -4.34
C ASN A 29 10.17 -5.50 -5.10
N VAL A 30 9.04 -5.85 -4.45
CA VAL A 30 7.70 -5.78 -5.07
C VAL A 30 6.93 -4.61 -4.49
N ARG A 31 6.69 -3.60 -5.32
CA ARG A 31 5.91 -2.41 -4.99
C ARG A 31 4.75 -2.27 -5.95
N VAL A 32 3.58 -2.02 -5.40
CA VAL A 32 2.34 -1.80 -6.15
C VAL A 32 1.78 -0.43 -5.82
N LYS A 33 1.28 0.25 -6.85
CA LYS A 33 0.57 1.51 -6.71
C LYS A 33 -0.92 1.21 -6.61
N ILE A 34 -1.52 1.61 -5.51
CA ILE A 34 -2.94 1.41 -5.24
C ILE A 34 -3.59 2.75 -4.91
N ASN A 35 -4.92 2.81 -5.01
CA ASN A 35 -5.67 3.98 -4.58
C ASN A 35 -5.65 4.07 -3.06
N ARG A 36 -5.58 5.30 -2.55
CA ARG A 36 -5.57 5.56 -1.10
C ARG A 36 -6.86 5.06 -0.43
N THR A 37 -7.98 5.13 -1.14
CA THR A 37 -9.29 4.66 -0.68
C THR A 37 -9.38 3.15 -0.49
N SER A 38 -8.37 2.38 -0.95
CA SER A 38 -8.33 0.92 -0.85
C SER A 38 -7.56 0.40 0.36
N ILE A 39 -7.13 1.28 1.26
CA ILE A 39 -6.38 0.94 2.49
C ILE A 39 -7.33 1.10 3.68
N ALA A 40 -7.36 0.10 4.57
CA ALA A 40 -8.14 0.12 5.82
C ALA A 40 -7.35 0.71 6.99
#